data_AF-A0A845QG36-F1
#
_entry.id   AF-A0A845QG36-F1
#
_cell.length_a   1.000
_cell.length_b   1.000
_cell.length_c   1.000
_cell.angle_alpha   90.00
_cell.angle_beta   90.00
_cell.angle_gamma   90.00
#
_symmetry.space_group_name_H-M   'P 1'
#
loop_
_entity.id
_entity.type
_entity.pdbx_description
1 polymer ?
#
loop_
_entity_poly.entity_id
_entity_poly.type
_entity_poly.pdbx_seq_one_letter_code
_entity_poly.pdbx_strand_id
1 'polypeptide(L)'
;MIAIETTSSGRAREAWLALEALANPKAAHRRRKADRLAALAKGRKALDRLRAMPHMPALPPHLAEAVAAIETLEAAVLSLDSVGHRLADADELVDAAEQADRTDLPADAEDAARALLAERYDELREDIDRIARTAYAGRVNLLDGLGGELTVPLDARGRSSAAIPGVNATSEAEGLALPAPELAFATAAERTAIRQAIAAARQQAAAFAARFEVDAALLAARIQPEPPTSGRRRKARRRAPDPGAHAPDPDSHSAHSAKEPV
;
A
#
# COMPACT_ATOMS: atom_id res chain seq x y z
N MET A 1 12.42 -12.73 -38.88
CA MET A 1 13.11 -11.94 -37.83
C MET A 1 12.57 -10.53 -37.92
N ILE A 2 11.45 -10.26 -37.23
CA ILE A 2 10.78 -8.94 -37.29
C ILE A 2 11.29 -8.15 -36.10
N ALA A 3 12.09 -7.13 -36.39
CA ALA A 3 12.45 -6.10 -35.43
C ALA A 3 11.18 -5.28 -35.15
N ILE A 4 10.65 -5.39 -33.93
CA ILE A 4 9.60 -4.49 -33.47
C ILE A 4 10.32 -3.27 -32.90
N GLU A 5 10.28 -2.19 -33.68
CA GLU A 5 10.77 -0.87 -33.28
C GLU A 5 10.04 -0.42 -32.01
N THR A 6 10.82 -0.22 -30.97
CA THR A 6 10.41 0.25 -29.65
C THR A 6 10.06 1.73 -29.72
N THR A 7 8.83 2.06 -30.06
CA THR A 7 8.22 3.34 -29.68
C THR A 7 6.70 3.26 -29.73
N SER A 8 6.08 2.81 -28.63
CA SER A 8 4.68 3.15 -28.32
C SER A 8 4.32 2.83 -26.87
N SER A 9 4.12 3.89 -26.08
CA SER A 9 3.09 4.08 -25.03
C SER A 9 2.89 3.02 -23.92
N GLY A 10 2.55 3.47 -22.71
CA GLY A 10 2.12 2.62 -21.59
C GLY A 10 1.08 1.56 -21.96
N ARG A 11 0.29 1.78 -23.02
CA ARG A 11 -0.66 0.80 -23.58
C ARG A 11 -0.03 -0.49 -24.10
N ALA A 12 1.16 -0.45 -24.69
CA ALA A 12 1.85 -1.67 -25.13
C ALA A 12 2.34 -2.50 -23.94
N ARG A 13 2.77 -1.81 -22.87
CA ARG A 13 3.12 -2.46 -21.60
C ARG A 13 1.87 -3.02 -20.91
N GLU A 14 0.77 -2.28 -20.88
CA GLU A 14 -0.52 -2.77 -20.36
C GLU A 14 -1.05 -3.97 -21.13
N ALA A 15 -1.01 -3.94 -22.46
CA ALA A 15 -1.43 -5.05 -23.31
C ALA A 15 -0.55 -6.29 -23.09
N TRP A 16 0.76 -6.10 -22.95
CA TRP A 16 1.68 -7.20 -22.66
C TRP A 16 1.48 -7.75 -21.24
N LEU A 17 1.21 -6.90 -20.24
CA LEU A 17 0.87 -7.33 -18.87
C LEU A 17 -0.47 -8.08 -18.82
N ALA A 18 -1.45 -7.65 -19.61
CA ALA A 18 -2.74 -8.36 -19.73
C ALA A 18 -2.55 -9.74 -20.38
N LEU A 19 -1.73 -9.84 -21.43
CA LEU A 19 -1.37 -11.11 -22.07
C LEU A 19 -0.55 -12.01 -21.15
N GLU A 20 0.39 -11.48 -20.38
CA GLU A 20 1.17 -12.22 -19.38
C GLU A 20 0.28 -12.73 -18.24
N ALA A 21 -0.70 -11.94 -17.79
CA ALA A 21 -1.68 -12.36 -16.78
C ALA A 21 -2.60 -13.48 -17.27
N LEU A 22 -2.96 -13.46 -18.55
CA LEU A 22 -3.73 -14.53 -19.21
C LEU A 22 -2.91 -15.80 -19.39
N ALA A 23 -1.65 -15.68 -19.83
CA ALA A 23 -0.78 -16.82 -20.13
C ALA A 23 -0.17 -17.46 -18.88
N ASN A 24 0.12 -16.67 -17.84
CA ASN A 24 0.73 -17.15 -16.60
C ASN A 24 0.25 -16.34 -15.38
N PRO A 25 -0.96 -16.65 -14.87
CA PRO A 25 -1.56 -15.91 -13.76
C PRO A 25 -0.71 -15.95 -12.49
N LYS A 26 0.03 -17.05 -12.25
CA LYS A 26 0.95 -17.18 -11.10
C LYS A 26 2.16 -16.26 -11.22
N ALA A 27 2.75 -16.10 -12.41
CA ALA A 27 3.86 -15.17 -12.62
C ALA A 27 3.40 -13.71 -12.52
N ALA A 28 2.25 -13.38 -13.12
CA ALA A 28 1.65 -12.05 -13.02
C ALA A 28 1.27 -11.69 -11.56
N HIS A 29 0.76 -12.65 -10.78
CA HIS A 29 0.51 -12.46 -9.35
C HIS A 29 1.82 -12.23 -8.58
N ARG A 30 2.88 -13.04 -8.82
CA ARG A 30 4.19 -12.84 -8.18
C ARG A 30 4.81 -11.49 -8.50
N ARG A 31 4.69 -11.01 -9.75
CA ARG A 31 5.14 -9.66 -10.15
C ARG A 31 4.34 -8.57 -9.46
N ARG A 32 3.01 -8.64 -9.48
CA ARG A 32 2.14 -7.70 -8.76
C ARG A 32 2.50 -7.63 -7.28
N LYS A 33 2.75 -8.79 -6.65
CA LYS A 33 3.23 -8.87 -5.26
C LYS A 33 4.62 -8.25 -5.08
N ALA A 34 5.53 -8.40 -6.04
CA ALA A 34 6.86 -7.79 -5.96
C ALA A 34 6.81 -6.26 -6.12
N ASP A 35 6.03 -5.77 -7.10
CA ASP A 35 5.82 -4.34 -7.33
C ASP A 35 5.12 -3.69 -6.12
N ARG A 36 4.14 -4.39 -5.54
CA ARG A 36 3.48 -4.06 -4.27
C ARG A 36 4.47 -3.85 -3.14
N LEU A 37 5.31 -4.87 -2.88
CA LEU A 37 6.30 -4.80 -1.81
C LEU A 37 7.32 -3.67 -2.04
N ALA A 38 7.67 -3.38 -3.29
CA ALA A 38 8.55 -2.28 -3.63
C ALA A 38 7.92 -0.90 -3.37
N ALA A 39 6.62 -0.72 -3.68
CA ALA A 39 5.89 0.50 -3.42
C ALA A 39 5.76 0.79 -1.92
N LEU A 40 5.37 -0.22 -1.13
CA LEU A 40 5.31 -0.13 0.33
C LEU A 40 6.70 0.14 0.94
N ALA A 41 7.73 -0.57 0.48
CA ALA A 41 9.10 -0.32 0.93
C ALA A 41 9.59 1.11 0.63
N LYS A 42 9.12 1.73 -0.46
CA LYS A 42 9.42 3.13 -0.78
C LYS A 42 8.69 4.09 0.17
N GLY A 43 7.42 3.84 0.47
CA GLY A 43 6.64 4.58 1.46
C GLY A 43 7.29 4.50 2.84
N ARG A 44 7.60 3.28 3.29
CA ARG A 44 8.31 3.02 4.55
C ARG A 44 9.68 3.70 4.63
N LYS A 45 10.47 3.67 3.55
CA LYS A 45 11.75 4.40 3.51
C LYS A 45 11.57 5.93 3.59
N ALA A 46 10.53 6.49 2.98
CA ALA A 46 10.23 7.91 3.11
C ALA A 46 9.85 8.27 4.55
N LEU A 47 9.08 7.39 5.20
CA LEU A 47 8.64 7.50 6.59
C LEU A 47 9.81 7.37 7.56
N ASP A 48 10.69 6.39 7.35
CA ASP A 48 11.93 6.20 8.12
C ASP A 48 12.87 7.41 7.97
N ARG A 49 12.97 7.99 6.76
CA ARG A 49 13.74 9.24 6.54
C ARG A 49 13.16 10.41 7.31
N LEU A 50 11.83 10.56 7.35
CA LEU A 50 11.16 11.59 8.13
C LEU A 50 11.39 11.41 9.64
N ARG A 51 11.34 10.15 10.13
CA ARG A 51 11.62 9.81 11.54
C ARG A 51 13.10 10.00 11.93
N ALA A 52 14.03 9.79 11.00
CA ALA A 52 15.47 9.84 11.23
C ALA A 52 16.10 11.25 11.11
N MET A 53 15.33 12.29 10.78
CA MET A 53 15.83 13.67 10.71
C MET A 53 16.13 14.24 12.11
N PRO A 54 17.39 14.55 12.47
CA PRO A 54 17.73 15.12 13.77
C PRO A 54 17.21 16.57 13.87
N HIS A 55 16.69 16.93 15.05
CA HIS A 55 16.11 18.25 15.37
C HIS A 55 14.78 18.63 14.70
N MET A 56 13.96 17.66 14.30
CA MET A 56 12.58 17.97 13.90
C MET A 56 11.78 18.55 15.09
N PRO A 57 11.21 19.77 15.01
CA PRO A 57 9.98 20.04 15.75
C PRO A 57 8.93 18.98 15.34
N ALA A 58 7.91 18.74 16.16
CA ALA A 58 6.85 17.78 15.86
C ALA A 58 6.45 17.83 14.36
N LEU A 59 6.39 16.67 13.69
CA LEU A 59 5.96 16.57 12.29
C LEU A 59 4.75 17.48 12.07
N PRO A 60 4.74 18.33 11.03
CA PRO A 60 3.56 19.10 10.68
C PRO A 60 2.32 18.18 10.67
N PRO A 61 1.19 18.59 11.27
CA PRO A 61 0.04 17.70 11.50
C PRO A 61 -0.41 16.94 10.25
N HIS A 62 -0.50 17.62 9.11
CA HIS A 62 -0.85 16.99 7.83
C HIS A 62 0.13 15.89 7.38
N LEU A 63 1.43 16.01 7.64
CA LEU A 63 2.41 14.96 7.34
C LEU A 63 2.26 13.77 8.29
N ALA A 64 2.00 14.04 9.58
CA ALA A 64 1.73 12.98 10.56
C ALA A 64 0.44 12.21 10.23
N GLU A 65 -0.60 12.90 9.77
CA GLU A 65 -1.85 12.29 9.32
C GLU A 65 -1.68 11.47 8.04
N ALA A 66 -0.89 11.97 7.09
CA ALA A 66 -0.61 11.23 5.86
C ALA A 66 0.25 9.98 6.12
N VAL A 67 1.16 10.03 7.10
CA VAL A 67 1.89 8.85 7.59
C VAL A 67 0.95 7.83 8.22
N ALA A 68 0.07 8.26 9.14
CA ALA A 68 -0.91 7.38 9.76
C ALA A 68 -1.84 6.75 8.72
N ALA A 69 -2.23 7.51 7.69
CA ALA A 69 -3.05 6.99 6.59
C ALA A 69 -2.34 5.88 5.79
N ILE A 70 -1.04 6.04 5.51
CA ILE A 70 -0.26 4.98 4.85
C ILE A 70 -0.21 3.72 5.72
N GLU A 71 -0.01 3.87 7.04
CA GLU A 71 -0.03 2.74 7.97
C GLU A 71 -1.41 2.05 7.99
N THR A 72 -2.52 2.81 7.90
CA THR A 72 -3.87 2.25 7.76
C THR A 72 -4.05 1.45 6.47
N LEU A 73 -3.57 1.98 5.33
CA LEU A 73 -3.63 1.28 4.05
C LEU A 73 -2.77 0.01 4.04
N GLU A 74 -1.58 0.05 4.63
CA GLU A 74 -0.70 -1.11 4.79
C GLU A 74 -1.39 -2.22 5.59
N ALA A 75 -2.03 -1.88 6.70
CA ALA A 75 -2.79 -2.83 7.50
C ALA A 75 -3.97 -3.44 6.72
N ALA A 76 -4.73 -2.61 5.97
CA ALA A 76 -5.81 -3.10 5.13
C ALA A 76 -5.32 -4.08 4.05
N VAL A 77 -4.18 -3.78 3.40
CA VAL A 77 -3.55 -4.67 2.41
C VAL A 77 -3.11 -6.00 3.05
N LEU A 78 -2.53 -5.96 4.25
CA LEU A 78 -2.15 -7.18 4.98
C LEU A 78 -3.36 -8.03 5.37
N SER A 79 -4.46 -7.40 5.81
CA SER A 79 -5.71 -8.12 6.08
C SER A 79 -6.30 -8.73 4.81
N LEU A 80 -6.26 -8.04 3.67
CA LEU A 80 -6.67 -8.60 2.38
C LEU A 80 -5.80 -9.77 1.93
N ASP A 81 -4.49 -9.73 2.24
CA ASP A 81 -3.62 -10.89 2.04
C ASP A 81 -4.07 -12.07 2.91
N SER A 82 -4.41 -11.85 4.18
CA SER A 82 -4.95 -12.90 5.05
C SER A 82 -6.27 -13.48 4.52
N VAL A 83 -7.19 -12.63 4.03
CA VAL A 83 -8.40 -13.08 3.32
C VAL A 83 -8.03 -13.93 2.10
N GLY A 84 -7.04 -13.50 1.32
CA GLY A 84 -6.54 -14.25 0.16
C GLY A 84 -6.01 -15.64 0.50
N HIS A 85 -5.40 -15.83 1.68
CA HIS A 85 -4.99 -17.16 2.15
C HIS A 85 -6.20 -18.01 2.53
N ARG A 86 -7.19 -17.44 3.26
CA ARG A 86 -8.43 -18.17 3.60
C ARG A 86 -9.23 -18.61 2.37
N LEU A 87 -9.24 -17.79 1.32
CA LEU A 87 -9.84 -18.15 0.03
C LEU A 87 -9.07 -19.28 -0.69
N ALA A 88 -7.76 -19.39 -0.48
CA ALA A 88 -7.00 -20.53 -1.01
C ALA A 88 -7.31 -21.81 -0.21
N ASP A 89 -7.33 -21.72 1.13
CA ASP A 89 -7.74 -22.83 2.00
C ASP A 89 -9.15 -23.33 1.62
N ALA A 90 -10.08 -22.41 1.32
CA ALA A 90 -11.43 -22.74 0.88
C ALA A 90 -11.49 -23.50 -0.45
N ASP A 91 -10.66 -23.13 -1.42
CA ASP A 91 -10.55 -23.83 -2.72
C ASP A 91 -10.04 -25.27 -2.52
N GLU A 92 -9.11 -25.47 -1.58
CA GLU A 92 -8.60 -26.80 -1.21
C GLU A 92 -9.69 -27.68 -0.57
N LEU A 93 -10.62 -27.09 0.20
CA LEU A 93 -11.77 -27.86 0.74
C LEU A 93 -12.72 -28.31 -0.37
N VAL A 94 -12.94 -27.48 -1.39
CA VAL A 94 -13.76 -27.87 -2.56
C VAL A 94 -13.07 -28.97 -3.37
N ASP A 95 -11.74 -28.89 -3.55
CA ASP A 95 -10.94 -29.96 -4.16
C ASP A 95 -11.05 -31.28 -3.37
N ALA A 96 -10.96 -31.21 -2.04
CA ALA A 96 -11.09 -32.38 -1.18
C ALA A 96 -12.51 -33.00 -1.27
N ALA A 97 -13.55 -32.17 -1.35
CA ALA A 97 -14.92 -32.64 -1.51
C ALA A 97 -15.13 -33.33 -2.87
N GLU A 98 -14.54 -32.82 -3.95
CA GLU A 98 -14.56 -33.50 -5.24
C GLU A 98 -13.77 -34.81 -5.24
N GLN A 99 -12.71 -34.89 -4.45
CA GLN A 99 -11.91 -36.11 -4.35
C GLN A 99 -12.64 -37.21 -3.58
N ALA A 100 -13.48 -36.85 -2.61
CA ALA A 100 -14.33 -37.81 -1.87
C ALA A 100 -15.25 -38.59 -2.83
N ASP A 101 -15.84 -37.94 -3.84
CA ASP A 101 -16.67 -38.59 -4.88
C ASP A 101 -15.90 -39.63 -5.72
N ARG A 102 -14.56 -39.62 -5.69
CA ARG A 102 -13.70 -40.51 -6.48
C ARG A 102 -13.10 -41.64 -5.65
N THR A 103 -13.43 -41.72 -4.37
CA THR A 103 -12.95 -42.78 -3.49
C THR A 103 -13.91 -43.96 -3.49
N ASP A 104 -13.40 -45.18 -3.28
CA ASP A 104 -14.23 -46.39 -3.11
C ASP A 104 -14.81 -46.47 -1.68
N LEU A 105 -15.28 -45.34 -1.14
CA LEU A 105 -15.89 -45.30 0.18
C LEU A 105 -17.37 -45.73 0.12
N PRO A 106 -17.93 -46.23 1.21
CA PRO A 106 -19.38 -46.33 1.36
C PRO A 106 -20.06 -44.96 1.19
N ALA A 107 -21.21 -44.92 0.54
CA ALA A 107 -21.91 -43.67 0.22
C ALA A 107 -22.22 -42.79 1.45
N ASP A 108 -22.56 -43.41 2.59
CA ASP A 108 -22.78 -42.72 3.87
C ASP A 108 -21.50 -42.09 4.43
N ALA A 109 -20.34 -42.73 4.21
CA ALA A 109 -19.05 -42.18 4.60
C ALA A 109 -18.62 -41.02 3.69
N GLU A 110 -18.93 -41.07 2.40
CA GLU A 110 -18.72 -39.95 1.48
C GLU A 110 -19.57 -38.74 1.86
N ASP A 111 -20.86 -38.95 2.12
CA ASP A 111 -21.79 -37.90 2.55
C ASP A 111 -21.31 -37.23 3.85
N ALA A 112 -20.88 -38.03 4.84
CA ALA A 112 -20.33 -37.52 6.08
C ALA A 112 -19.03 -36.72 5.86
N ALA A 113 -18.15 -37.17 4.96
CA ALA A 113 -16.92 -36.46 4.62
C ALA A 113 -17.22 -35.11 3.95
N ARG A 114 -18.15 -35.07 2.99
CA ARG A 114 -18.58 -33.83 2.32
C ARG A 114 -19.20 -32.85 3.31
N ALA A 115 -20.05 -33.33 4.22
CA ALA A 115 -20.67 -32.50 5.24
C ALA A 115 -19.65 -31.83 6.17
N LEU A 116 -18.64 -32.57 6.63
CA LEU A 116 -17.56 -32.02 7.47
C LEU A 116 -16.71 -30.98 6.72
N LEU A 117 -16.47 -31.18 5.43
CA LEU A 117 -15.76 -30.20 4.60
C LEU A 117 -16.58 -28.92 4.39
N ALA A 118 -17.90 -29.04 4.24
CA ALA A 118 -18.81 -27.91 4.11
C ALA A 118 -18.88 -27.08 5.40
N GLU A 119 -18.98 -27.73 6.57
CA GLU A 119 -18.91 -27.05 7.87
C GLU A 119 -17.61 -26.24 8.01
N ARG A 120 -16.47 -26.85 7.66
CA ARG A 120 -15.18 -26.16 7.69
C ARG A 120 -15.07 -25.02 6.68
N TYR A 121 -15.78 -25.10 5.54
CA TYR A 121 -15.86 -23.99 4.60
C TYR A 121 -16.68 -22.82 5.17
N ASP A 122 -17.76 -23.09 5.91
CA ASP A 122 -18.50 -22.05 6.62
C ASP A 122 -17.65 -21.38 7.72
N GLU A 123 -16.86 -22.14 8.47
CA GLU A 123 -15.88 -21.57 9.41
C GLU A 123 -14.90 -20.62 8.70
N LEU A 124 -14.45 -20.95 7.48
CA LEU A 124 -13.57 -20.07 6.70
C LEU A 124 -14.29 -18.79 6.25
N ARG A 125 -15.58 -18.85 5.92
CA ARG A 125 -16.39 -17.66 5.59
C ARG A 125 -16.50 -16.73 6.79
N GLU A 126 -16.76 -17.29 7.98
CA GLU A 126 -16.78 -16.52 9.23
C GLU A 126 -15.41 -15.94 9.60
N ASP A 127 -14.34 -16.69 9.37
CA ASP A 127 -12.95 -16.23 9.53
C ASP A 127 -12.67 -15.02 8.62
N ILE A 128 -13.10 -15.07 7.36
CA ILE A 128 -12.97 -13.96 6.39
C ILE A 128 -13.72 -12.73 6.90
N ASP A 129 -14.96 -12.89 7.36
CA ASP A 129 -15.76 -11.81 7.92
C ASP A 129 -15.11 -11.18 9.15
N ARG A 130 -14.56 -12.02 10.02
CA ARG A 130 -13.84 -11.56 11.21
C ARG A 130 -12.59 -10.76 10.83
N ILE A 131 -11.80 -11.25 9.86
CA ILE A 131 -10.62 -10.51 9.36
C ILE A 131 -11.04 -9.15 8.81
N ALA A 132 -12.08 -9.11 7.95
CA ALA A 132 -12.56 -7.87 7.35
C ALA A 132 -13.05 -6.87 8.42
N ARG A 133 -13.85 -7.35 9.39
CA ARG A 133 -14.42 -6.50 10.46
C ARG A 133 -13.38 -6.05 11.52
N THR A 134 -12.26 -6.75 11.65
CA THR A 134 -11.20 -6.43 12.63
C THR A 134 -9.94 -5.81 12.03
N ALA A 135 -9.91 -5.52 10.73
CA ALA A 135 -8.79 -4.91 10.01
C ALA A 135 -8.51 -3.43 10.35
N TYR A 136 -8.83 -3.01 11.57
CA TYR A 136 -8.71 -1.63 12.01
C TYR A 136 -7.25 -1.28 12.33
N ALA A 137 -6.75 -0.23 11.69
CA ALA A 137 -5.45 0.36 12.01
C ALA A 137 -5.63 1.85 12.33
N GLY A 138 -5.81 2.13 13.62
CA GLY A 138 -5.79 3.48 14.19
C GLY A 138 -7.14 4.21 14.18
N ARG A 139 -7.72 4.47 12.99
CA ARG A 139 -8.85 5.42 12.87
C ARG A 139 -10.09 4.93 12.12
N VAL A 140 -9.93 4.06 11.13
CA VAL A 140 -11.06 3.61 10.28
C VAL A 140 -10.83 2.18 9.83
N ASN A 141 -11.91 1.42 9.71
CA ASN A 141 -11.89 0.15 9.00
C ASN A 141 -12.24 0.41 7.53
N LEU A 142 -11.37 -0.03 6.62
CA LEU A 142 -11.55 0.13 5.19
C LEU A 142 -12.12 -1.12 4.50
N LEU A 143 -12.41 -2.20 5.24
CA LEU A 143 -12.75 -3.52 4.69
C LEU A 143 -14.13 -4.04 5.09
N ASP A 144 -14.80 -3.43 6.08
CA ASP A 144 -16.03 -3.96 6.66
C ASP A 144 -17.31 -3.67 5.85
N GLY A 145 -17.19 -2.93 4.75
CA GLY A 145 -18.32 -2.56 3.89
C GLY A 145 -19.25 -1.50 4.47
N LEU A 146 -18.93 -0.91 5.63
CA LEU A 146 -19.81 0.08 6.28
C LEU A 146 -19.67 1.51 5.71
N GLY A 147 -19.12 1.64 4.49
CA GLY A 147 -18.96 2.93 3.82
C GLY A 147 -17.92 3.85 4.48
N GLY A 148 -16.98 3.31 5.25
CA GLY A 148 -15.87 4.07 5.82
C GLY A 148 -15.03 4.76 4.75
N GLU A 149 -14.66 6.02 4.96
CA GLU A 149 -13.75 6.77 4.10
C GLU A 149 -12.60 7.34 4.93
N LEU A 150 -11.38 7.16 4.44
CA LEU A 150 -10.19 7.78 5.01
C LEU A 150 -9.92 9.10 4.30
N THR A 151 -10.21 10.22 4.97
CA THR A 151 -9.83 11.55 4.51
C THR A 151 -8.45 11.94 5.06
N VAL A 152 -7.54 12.33 4.18
CA VAL A 152 -6.15 12.67 4.51
C VAL A 152 -5.85 14.09 4.05
N PRO A 153 -5.57 15.06 4.95
CA PRO A 153 -5.15 16.39 4.52
C PRO A 153 -3.75 16.34 3.90
N LEU A 154 -3.59 16.99 2.75
CA LEU A 154 -2.34 17.04 2.00
C LEU A 154 -1.56 18.34 2.23
N ASP A 155 -2.17 19.35 2.85
CA ASP A 155 -1.51 20.59 3.21
C ASP A 155 -1.88 21.07 4.62
N ALA A 156 -0.99 21.86 5.23
CA ALA A 156 -1.16 22.38 6.58
C ALA A 156 -2.35 23.34 6.75
N ARG A 157 -2.95 23.82 5.65
CA ARG A 157 -4.04 24.80 5.66
C ARG A 157 -5.39 24.15 5.36
N GLY A 158 -5.43 22.81 5.22
CA GLY A 158 -6.65 22.03 4.96
C GLY A 158 -7.33 22.33 3.62
N ARG A 159 -6.62 22.94 2.65
CA ARG A 159 -7.22 23.27 1.35
C ARG A 159 -7.24 22.11 0.37
N SER A 160 -6.39 21.11 0.60
CA SER A 160 -6.30 19.90 -0.20
C SER A 160 -6.35 18.68 0.70
N SER A 161 -7.14 17.70 0.28
CA SER A 161 -7.23 16.39 0.92
C SER A 161 -7.32 15.28 -0.14
N ALA A 162 -6.90 14.09 0.24
CA ALA A 162 -7.21 12.86 -0.47
C ALA A 162 -8.33 12.13 0.26
N ALA A 163 -9.29 11.61 -0.50
CA ALA A 163 -10.37 10.76 0.01
C ALA A 163 -10.12 9.34 -0.50
N ILE A 164 -9.99 8.39 0.41
CA ILE A 164 -9.76 6.98 0.10
C ILE A 164 -10.95 6.19 0.64
N PRO A 165 -11.88 5.77 -0.22
CA PRO A 165 -13.06 5.06 0.23
C PRO A 165 -12.69 3.61 0.57
N GLY A 166 -13.36 3.09 1.59
CA GLY A 166 -13.33 1.70 1.97
C GLY A 166 -13.99 0.81 0.92
N VAL A 167 -13.87 -0.49 1.16
CA VAL A 167 -14.41 -1.58 0.35
C VAL A 167 -15.12 -2.56 1.27
N ASN A 168 -15.94 -3.44 0.69
CA ASN A 168 -16.53 -4.56 1.40
C ASN A 168 -15.76 -5.85 1.07
N ALA A 169 -14.98 -6.36 2.02
CA ALA A 169 -14.23 -7.62 1.90
C ALA A 169 -14.86 -8.76 2.72
N THR A 170 -16.11 -8.61 3.17
CA THR A 170 -16.88 -9.67 3.84
C THR A 170 -17.37 -10.72 2.84
N SER A 171 -17.79 -11.88 3.34
CA SER A 171 -18.33 -13.01 2.59
C SER A 171 -19.71 -12.71 1.97
N GLU A 172 -20.38 -11.65 2.42
CA GLU A 172 -21.74 -11.27 2.01
C GLU A 172 -21.83 -10.90 0.52
N ALA A 173 -23.06 -10.87 -0.02
CA ALA A 173 -23.33 -10.63 -1.44
C ALA A 173 -22.80 -9.28 -1.98
N GLU A 174 -22.79 -8.24 -1.14
CA GLU A 174 -22.25 -6.92 -1.50
C GLU A 174 -20.71 -6.85 -1.36
N GLY A 175 -20.10 -7.85 -0.74
CA GLY A 175 -18.66 -7.99 -0.56
C GLY A 175 -18.05 -8.95 -1.57
N LEU A 176 -17.53 -10.07 -1.08
CA LEU A 176 -16.89 -11.12 -1.87
C LEU A 176 -17.88 -12.15 -2.44
N ALA A 177 -19.16 -12.06 -2.05
CA ALA A 177 -20.24 -12.91 -2.53
C ALA A 177 -19.91 -14.41 -2.47
N LEU A 178 -19.47 -14.88 -1.29
CA LEU A 178 -19.18 -16.28 -1.02
C LEU A 178 -20.46 -16.97 -0.52
N PRO A 179 -21.09 -17.83 -1.34
CA PRO A 179 -22.33 -18.50 -0.96
C PRO A 179 -22.08 -19.54 0.13
N ALA A 180 -23.09 -19.83 0.93
CA ALA A 180 -23.07 -20.95 1.86
C ALA A 180 -23.17 -22.29 1.12
N PRO A 181 -22.62 -23.39 1.66
CA PRO A 181 -22.80 -24.73 1.11
C PRO A 181 -24.16 -25.29 1.54
N GLU A 182 -25.25 -24.83 0.91
CA GLU A 182 -26.64 -25.21 1.21
C GLU A 182 -26.92 -26.71 1.17
N LEU A 183 -26.21 -27.45 0.32
CA LEU A 183 -26.30 -28.90 0.15
C LEU A 183 -25.06 -29.62 0.69
N ALA A 184 -24.27 -28.96 1.54
CA ALA A 184 -23.12 -29.53 2.21
C ALA A 184 -22.11 -30.20 1.25
N PHE A 185 -21.87 -29.57 0.10
CA PHE A 185 -21.04 -30.08 -1.01
C PHE A 185 -21.54 -31.36 -1.68
N ALA A 186 -22.79 -31.79 -1.45
CA ALA A 186 -23.33 -33.04 -1.98
C ALA A 186 -23.39 -33.06 -3.51
N THR A 187 -23.47 -31.91 -4.18
CA THR A 187 -23.62 -31.85 -5.64
C THR A 187 -22.41 -31.22 -6.33
N ALA A 188 -22.05 -31.76 -7.49
CA ALA A 188 -21.02 -31.17 -8.34
C ALA A 188 -21.39 -29.73 -8.79
N ALA A 189 -22.68 -29.45 -8.95
CA ALA A 189 -23.18 -28.13 -9.33
C ALA A 189 -22.89 -27.08 -8.25
N GLU A 190 -23.21 -27.39 -7.00
CA GLU A 190 -22.89 -26.53 -5.85
C GLU A 190 -21.38 -26.30 -5.72
N ARG A 191 -20.58 -27.37 -5.74
CA ARG A 191 -19.11 -27.26 -5.66
C ARG A 191 -18.54 -26.40 -6.79
N THR A 192 -19.07 -26.55 -8.01
CA THR A 192 -18.68 -25.72 -9.16
C THR A 192 -19.04 -24.24 -8.93
N ALA A 193 -20.24 -23.96 -8.43
CA ALA A 193 -20.67 -22.59 -8.13
C ALA A 193 -19.81 -21.94 -7.04
N ILE A 194 -19.54 -22.66 -5.95
CA ILE A 194 -18.69 -22.20 -4.85
C ILE A 194 -17.26 -21.96 -5.35
N ARG A 195 -16.69 -22.85 -6.16
CA ARG A 195 -15.37 -22.66 -6.76
C ARG A 195 -15.28 -21.41 -7.62
N GLN A 196 -16.31 -21.16 -8.44
CA GLN A 196 -16.38 -19.93 -9.25
C GLN A 196 -16.46 -18.68 -8.37
N ALA A 197 -17.26 -18.71 -7.30
CA ALA A 197 -17.35 -17.63 -6.34
C ALA A 197 -16.01 -17.37 -5.63
N ILE A 198 -15.30 -18.42 -5.19
CA ILE A 198 -13.95 -18.31 -4.60
C ILE A 198 -12.98 -17.68 -5.60
N ALA A 199 -12.98 -18.10 -6.86
CA ALA A 199 -12.12 -17.54 -7.89
C ALA A 199 -12.40 -16.04 -8.12
N ALA A 200 -13.67 -15.64 -8.17
CA ALA A 200 -14.07 -14.24 -8.27
C ALA A 200 -13.65 -13.43 -7.03
N ALA A 201 -13.92 -13.94 -5.83
CA ALA A 201 -13.53 -13.33 -4.57
C ALA A 201 -12.02 -13.09 -4.47
N ARG A 202 -11.20 -14.04 -4.95
CA ARG A 202 -9.73 -13.89 -5.00
C ARG A 202 -9.30 -12.75 -5.93
N GLN A 203 -9.96 -12.61 -7.08
CA GLN A 203 -9.69 -11.50 -8.00
C GLN A 203 -10.08 -10.16 -7.38
N GLN A 204 -11.23 -10.11 -6.71
CA GLN A 204 -11.74 -8.92 -6.07
C GLN A 204 -10.89 -8.47 -4.87
N ALA A 205 -10.53 -9.38 -3.96
CA ALA A 205 -9.62 -9.10 -2.86
C ALA A 205 -8.26 -8.57 -3.35
N ALA A 206 -7.73 -9.16 -4.43
CA ALA A 206 -6.49 -8.68 -5.06
C ALA A 206 -6.65 -7.29 -5.70
N ALA A 207 -7.81 -6.98 -6.29
CA ALA A 207 -8.10 -5.67 -6.85
C ALA A 207 -8.21 -4.59 -5.76
N PHE A 208 -8.84 -4.91 -4.62
CA PHE A 208 -8.89 -4.03 -3.46
C PHE A 208 -7.50 -3.73 -2.90
N ALA A 209 -6.65 -4.74 -2.75
CA ALA A 209 -5.28 -4.55 -2.27
C ALA A 209 -4.49 -3.64 -3.21
N ALA A 210 -4.55 -3.92 -4.53
CA ALA A 210 -3.88 -3.10 -5.54
C ALA A 210 -4.33 -1.63 -5.52
N ARG A 211 -5.60 -1.37 -5.25
CA ARG A 211 -6.12 0.00 -5.11
C ARG A 211 -5.50 0.70 -3.91
N PHE A 212 -5.54 0.10 -2.72
CA PHE A 212 -4.95 0.70 -1.52
C PHE A 212 -3.44 0.91 -1.63
N GLU A 213 -2.74 0.05 -2.35
CA GLU A 213 -1.31 0.23 -2.64
C GLU A 213 -1.05 1.44 -3.54
N VAL A 214 -1.87 1.65 -4.57
CA VAL A 214 -1.79 2.84 -5.44
C VAL A 214 -2.05 4.09 -4.61
N ASP A 215 -3.08 4.08 -3.77
CA ASP A 215 -3.42 5.21 -2.89
C ASP A 215 -2.27 5.51 -1.90
N ALA A 216 -1.68 4.48 -1.30
CA ALA A 216 -0.53 4.62 -0.41
C ALA A 216 0.70 5.20 -1.13
N ALA A 217 0.97 4.74 -2.37
CA ALA A 217 2.07 5.26 -3.17
C ALA A 217 1.85 6.72 -3.59
N LEU A 218 0.61 7.10 -3.92
CA LEU A 218 0.24 8.48 -4.23
C LEU A 218 0.40 9.39 -3.00
N LEU A 219 -0.06 8.94 -1.82
CA LEU A 219 0.16 9.65 -0.57
C LEU A 219 1.67 9.82 -0.29
N ALA A 220 2.44 8.74 -0.33
CA ALA A 220 3.89 8.80 -0.10
C ALA A 220 4.63 9.74 -1.06
N ALA A 221 4.20 9.82 -2.32
CA ALA A 221 4.75 10.75 -3.30
C ALA A 221 4.44 12.22 -3.00
N ARG A 222 3.31 12.50 -2.32
CA ARG A 222 2.87 13.84 -1.95
C ARG A 222 3.48 14.34 -0.63
N ILE A 223 3.87 13.44 0.27
CA ILE A 223 4.55 13.74 1.55
C ILE A 223 6.05 14.06 1.34
N GLN A 224 6.49 14.40 0.12
CA GLN A 224 7.89 14.79 -0.05
C GLN A 224 8.16 16.11 0.68
N PRO A 225 9.26 16.19 1.47
CA PRO A 225 9.63 17.42 2.11
C PRO A 225 9.82 18.49 1.03
N GLU A 226 9.30 19.70 1.31
CA GLU A 226 9.50 20.86 0.45
C GLU A 226 10.99 20.92 0.07
N PRO A 227 11.37 20.96 -1.22
CA PRO A 227 12.78 21.07 -1.57
C PRO A 227 13.30 22.30 -0.83
N PRO A 228 14.48 22.22 -0.17
CA PRO A 228 15.00 23.33 0.60
C PRO A 228 14.96 24.52 -0.33
N THR A 229 14.14 25.53 0.01
CA THR A 229 14.01 26.75 -0.79
C THR A 229 15.44 27.16 -1.06
N SER A 230 15.89 26.98 -2.30
CA SER A 230 17.27 27.23 -2.64
C SER A 230 17.43 28.69 -2.32
N GLY A 231 18.14 28.94 -1.21
CA GLY A 231 18.27 30.26 -0.67
C GLY A 231 18.68 31.11 -1.86
N ARG A 232 17.90 32.15 -2.15
CA ARG A 232 18.41 33.29 -2.89
C ARG A 232 19.62 33.73 -2.07
N ARG A 233 20.78 33.12 -2.36
CA ARG A 233 22.09 33.64 -2.07
C ARG A 233 22.08 34.96 -2.80
N ARG A 234 21.61 36.01 -2.11
CA ARG A 234 22.03 37.37 -2.40
C ARG A 234 23.54 37.28 -2.34
N LYS A 235 24.17 37.13 -3.51
CA LYS A 235 25.60 37.37 -3.67
C LYS A 235 25.76 38.81 -3.19
N ALA A 236 26.19 38.97 -1.94
CA ALA A 236 26.74 40.21 -1.46
C ALA A 236 27.88 40.52 -2.44
N ARG A 237 27.66 41.48 -3.33
CA ARG A 237 28.71 42.08 -4.14
C ARG A 237 29.72 42.65 -3.15
N ARG A 238 30.79 41.89 -2.89
CA ARG A 238 32.02 42.47 -2.38
C ARG A 238 32.45 43.50 -3.42
N ARG A 239 32.27 44.78 -3.10
CA ARG A 239 32.97 45.87 -3.78
C ARG A 239 34.47 45.57 -3.60
N ALA A 240 35.19 45.44 -4.70
CA ALA A 240 36.64 45.44 -4.68
C ALA A 240 37.12 46.82 -4.18
N PRO A 241 38.24 46.90 -3.44
CA PRO A 241 38.93 48.17 -3.22
C PRO A 241 39.60 48.60 -4.53
N ASP A 242 39.45 49.87 -4.89
CA ASP A 242 40.13 50.49 -6.04
C ASP A 242 41.65 50.47 -5.85
N PRO A 243 42.45 50.07 -6.85
CA PRO A 243 43.89 50.20 -6.82
C PRO A 243 44.30 51.55 -7.41
N GLY A 244 44.67 52.50 -6.55
CA GLY A 244 45.52 53.62 -6.95
C GLY A 244 45.07 55.00 -6.46
N ALA A 245 45.69 55.48 -5.39
CA ALA A 245 46.12 56.88 -5.27
C ALA A 245 47.07 57.05 -4.06
N HIS A 246 48.35 57.23 -4.40
CA HIS A 246 49.38 58.04 -3.73
C HIS A 246 49.74 57.83 -2.24
N ALA A 247 50.98 57.35 -2.02
CA ALA A 247 51.85 57.87 -0.96
C ALA A 247 52.43 59.24 -1.40
N PRO A 248 52.75 60.15 -0.46
CA PRO A 248 54.09 60.17 0.14
C PRO A 248 54.05 60.35 1.67
N ASP A 249 54.81 59.58 2.47
CA ASP A 249 56.25 59.65 2.83
C ASP A 249 56.49 60.46 4.15
N PRO A 250 57.65 60.37 4.81
CA PRO A 250 57.82 59.80 6.14
C PRO A 250 58.26 60.85 7.19
N ASP A 251 58.58 60.39 8.39
CA ASP A 251 59.22 61.10 9.49
C ASP A 251 58.37 62.08 10.31
N SER A 252 57.97 61.61 11.50
CA SER A 252 57.99 62.41 12.74
C SER A 252 58.04 61.46 13.94
N HIS A 253 59.26 61.25 14.43
CA HIS A 253 59.59 60.65 15.71
C HIS A 253 58.78 61.24 16.88
N SER A 254 58.43 60.41 17.86
CA SER A 254 59.08 60.46 19.19
C SER A 254 58.38 59.55 20.20
N ALA A 255 59.20 58.70 20.82
CA ALA A 255 58.90 57.94 22.03
C ALA A 255 58.72 58.87 23.24
N HIS A 256 57.90 58.49 24.21
CA HIS A 256 58.32 58.13 25.57
C HIS A 256 57.20 58.15 26.62
N SER A 257 57.33 57.20 27.55
CA SER A 257 57.03 57.30 28.98
C SER A 257 55.57 57.24 29.47
N ALA A 258 55.23 56.04 29.97
CA ALA A 258 54.92 55.76 31.37
C ALA A 258 54.41 56.91 32.25
N LYS A 259 53.24 56.71 32.87
CA LYS A 259 53.04 56.65 34.34
C LYS A 259 51.54 56.58 34.71
N GLU A 260 51.16 55.53 35.45
CA GLU A 260 50.19 55.58 36.58
C GLU A 260 50.63 56.66 37.60
N PRO A 261 49.82 57.14 38.57
CA PRO A 261 48.61 56.56 39.20
C PRO A 261 47.44 57.58 39.26
N VAL A 262 46.22 57.29 39.75
CA VAL A 262 45.74 56.92 41.10
C VAL A 262 44.35 56.29 40.97
#